data_AF-A0A3S4GE64-F1
#
_entry.id   AF-A0A3S4GE64-F1
#
_cell.length_a   1.000
_cell.length_b   1.000
_cell.length_c   1.000
_cell.angle_alpha   90.00
_cell.angle_beta   90.00
_cell.angle_gamma   90.00
#
_symmetry.space_group_name_H-M   'P 1'
#
loop_
_entity.id
_entity.type
_entity.pdbx_description
1 polymer ?
#
loop_
_entity_poly.entity_id
_entity_poly.type
_entity_poly.pdbx_seq_one_letter_code
_entity_poly.pdbx_strand_id
1 'polypeptide(L)'
;MVAEALEERVIALVRKHYGAVIIGRQPVITPDSDIDTDIGMEWSDAEELMEEFFEEFSVDKAGFNIETYYPDPPISTLFKNLFRREKDLPEAPAFTVNMLIESAKVGRWLY
;
A
#
# COMPACT_ATOMS: atom_id res chain seq x y z
N MET A 1 -2.44 20.72 -12.87
CA MET A 1 -3.71 20.44 -13.56
C MET A 1 -3.90 18.94 -13.86
N VAL A 2 -3.13 18.27 -14.75
CA VAL A 2 -3.36 16.82 -15.01
C VAL A 2 -2.80 15.90 -13.91
N ALA A 3 -1.59 16.20 -13.40
CA ALA A 3 -0.98 15.40 -12.33
C ALA A 3 -1.74 15.49 -10.99
N GLU A 4 -2.16 16.69 -10.60
CA GLU A 4 -3.00 16.90 -9.40
C GLU A 4 -4.32 16.12 -9.49
N ALA A 5 -4.95 16.07 -10.66
CA ALA A 5 -6.19 15.29 -10.85
C ALA A 5 -5.96 13.78 -10.75
N LEU A 6 -4.78 13.28 -11.12
CA LEU A 6 -4.42 11.87 -10.96
C LEU A 6 -4.18 11.53 -9.49
N GLU A 7 -3.43 12.38 -8.80
CA GLU A 7 -3.14 12.23 -7.37
C GLU A 7 -4.42 12.19 -6.55
N GLU A 8 -5.35 13.11 -6.80
CA GLU A 8 -6.66 13.13 -6.14
C GLU A 8 -7.47 11.85 -6.39
N ARG A 9 -7.43 11.32 -7.62
CA ARG A 9 -8.14 10.06 -7.96
C ARG A 9 -7.53 8.85 -7.27
N VAL A 10 -6.20 8.74 -7.23
CA VAL A 10 -5.53 7.65 -6.51
C VAL A 10 -5.82 7.73 -5.03
N ILE A 11 -5.73 8.93 -4.42
CA ILE A 11 -6.07 9.14 -3.01
C ILE A 11 -7.53 8.79 -2.73
N ALA A 12 -8.45 9.13 -3.64
CA ALA A 12 -9.86 8.77 -3.53
C ALA A 12 -10.08 7.25 -3.58
N LEU A 13 -9.35 6.54 -4.45
CA LEU A 13 -9.39 5.08 -4.52
C LEU A 13 -8.85 4.45 -3.22
N VAL A 14 -7.69 4.88 -2.73
CA VAL A 14 -7.15 4.39 -1.44
C VAL A 14 -8.14 4.63 -0.30
N ARG A 15 -8.78 5.80 -0.26
CA ARG A 15 -9.82 6.12 0.74
C ARG A 15 -11.06 5.22 0.62
N LYS A 16 -11.42 4.80 -0.59
CA LYS A 16 -12.55 3.90 -0.83
C LYS A 16 -12.30 2.52 -0.21
N HIS A 17 -11.12 1.96 -0.41
CA HIS A 17 -10.76 0.62 0.11
C HIS A 17 -10.41 0.62 1.58
N TYR A 18 -9.82 1.70 2.11
CA TYR A 18 -9.60 1.83 3.55
C TYR A 18 -10.91 1.86 4.38
N GLY A 19 -12.03 2.18 3.74
CA GLY A 19 -13.35 2.09 4.35
C GLY A 19 -13.74 3.28 5.23
N ALA A 20 -14.95 3.19 5.78
CA ALA A 20 -15.51 4.20 6.67
C ALA A 20 -14.98 3.98 8.10
N VAL A 21 -14.23 4.94 8.62
CA VAL A 21 -13.79 4.96 10.02
C VAL A 21 -15.02 4.86 10.93
N ILE A 22 -15.24 3.68 11.52
CA ILE A 22 -16.41 3.42 12.37
C ILE A 22 -16.28 4.19 13.69
N ILE A 23 -15.06 4.50 14.14
CA ILE A 23 -14.78 5.31 15.34
C ILE A 23 -13.48 6.10 15.15
N GLY A 24 -13.53 7.43 14.99
CA GLY A 24 -12.34 8.29 14.97
C GLY A 24 -12.27 9.32 13.83
N ARG A 25 -11.09 9.94 13.67
CA ARG A 25 -10.76 10.84 12.55
C ARG A 25 -10.31 10.02 11.34
N GLN A 26 -10.74 10.40 10.14
CA GLN A 26 -10.13 9.87 8.92
C GLN A 26 -8.63 10.18 8.92
N PRO A 27 -7.76 9.20 8.64
CA PRO A 27 -6.34 9.47 8.48
C PRO A 27 -6.16 10.45 7.32
N VAL A 28 -5.24 11.39 7.49
CA VAL A 28 -4.87 12.31 6.41
C VAL A 28 -4.03 11.52 5.43
N ILE A 29 -4.67 11.02 4.37
CA ILE A 29 -3.99 10.30 3.29
C ILE A 29 -3.25 11.34 2.45
N THR A 30 -1.92 11.24 2.46
CA THR A 30 -1.00 12.04 1.65
C THR A 30 -0.24 11.12 0.69
N PRO A 31 0.39 11.64 -0.38
CA PRO A 31 1.24 10.83 -1.26
C PRO A 31 2.32 10.06 -0.49
N ASP A 32 2.90 10.67 0.54
CA ASP A 32 3.96 10.05 1.35
C ASP A 32 3.44 9.06 2.39
N SER A 33 2.12 8.92 2.55
CA SER A 33 1.53 8.00 3.52
C SER A 33 1.73 6.55 3.10
N ASP A 34 2.17 5.72 4.04
CA ASP A 34 2.26 4.28 3.85
C ASP A 34 0.89 3.60 4.05
N ILE A 35 0.52 2.74 3.09
CA ILE A 35 -0.75 2.00 3.09
C ILE A 35 -0.82 1.02 4.26
N ASP A 36 0.31 0.41 4.64
CA ASP A 36 0.34 -0.57 5.72
C ASP A 36 0.45 0.10 7.10
N THR A 37 1.36 1.06 7.27
CA THR A 37 1.80 1.53 8.59
C THR A 37 1.08 2.80 9.01
N ASP A 38 0.91 3.76 8.09
CA ASP A 38 0.25 5.04 8.41
C ASP A 38 -1.27 4.93 8.28
N ILE A 39 -1.72 4.25 7.21
CA ILE A 39 -3.13 4.05 6.94
C ILE A 39 -3.65 2.86 7.75
N GLY A 40 -2.87 1.78 7.90
CA GLY A 40 -3.31 0.58 8.63
C GLY A 40 -4.25 -0.28 7.80
N MET A 41 -4.07 -0.32 6.48
CA MET A 41 -4.89 -1.15 5.60
C MET A 41 -4.50 -2.62 5.76
N GLU A 42 -5.50 -3.49 5.94
CA GLU A 42 -5.28 -4.93 6.03
C GLU A 42 -4.86 -5.50 4.68
N TRP A 43 -4.16 -6.64 4.71
CA TRP A 43 -3.64 -7.29 3.50
C TRP A 43 -4.72 -7.53 2.43
N SER A 44 -5.90 -8.01 2.82
CA SER A 44 -7.01 -8.27 1.89
C SER A 44 -7.54 -6.99 1.26
N ASP A 45 -7.65 -5.91 2.04
CA ASP A 45 -8.15 -4.63 1.54
C ASP A 45 -7.13 -3.98 0.59
N ALA A 46 -5.83 -4.16 0.89
CA ALA A 46 -4.74 -3.70 0.06
C ALA A 46 -4.63 -4.50 -1.25
N GLU A 47 -4.91 -5.79 -1.23
CA GLU A 47 -5.00 -6.61 -2.44
C GLU A 47 -6.15 -6.15 -3.34
N GLU A 48 -7.35 -6.00 -2.78
CA GLU A 48 -8.52 -5.47 -3.51
C GLU A 48 -8.28 -4.06 -4.06
N LEU A 49 -7.64 -3.18 -3.28
CA LEU A 49 -7.23 -1.84 -3.71
C LEU A 49 -6.35 -1.91 -4.95
N MET A 50 -5.35 -2.79 -4.95
CA MET A 50 -4.39 -2.88 -6.04
C MET A 50 -5.01 -3.48 -7.30
N GLU A 51 -5.90 -4.46 -7.16
CA GLU A 51 -6.68 -4.99 -8.28
C GLU A 51 -7.51 -3.89 -8.95
N GLU A 52 -8.28 -3.13 -8.17
CA GLU A 52 -9.08 -2.03 -8.72
C GLU A 52 -8.19 -0.92 -9.31
N PHE A 53 -7.04 -0.65 -8.68
CA PHE A 53 -6.07 0.33 -9.17
C PHE A 53 -5.51 -0.04 -10.56
N PHE A 54 -5.10 -1.31 -10.76
CA PHE A 54 -4.58 -1.74 -12.06
C PHE A 54 -5.64 -1.64 -13.16
N GLU A 55 -6.89 -1.97 -12.85
CA GLU A 55 -8.01 -1.87 -13.79
C GLU A 55 -8.39 -0.40 -14.09
N GLU A 56 -8.61 0.42 -13.05
CA GLU A 56 -9.12 1.80 -13.21
C GLU A 56 -8.11 2.71 -13.90
N PHE A 57 -6.82 2.55 -13.58
CA PHE A 57 -5.75 3.39 -14.13
C PHE A 57 -5.05 2.75 -15.33
N SER A 58 -5.51 1.56 -15.78
CA SER A 58 -4.91 0.81 -16.89
C SER A 58 -3.39 0.62 -16.70
N VAL A 59 -2.98 0.30 -15.47
CA VAL A 59 -1.58 0.11 -15.10
C VAL A 59 -1.22 -1.34 -15.30
N ASP A 60 -0.15 -1.61 -16.04
CA ASP A 60 0.39 -2.96 -16.16
C ASP A 60 0.92 -3.44 -14.80
N LYS A 61 0.32 -4.52 -14.28
CA LYS A 61 0.73 -5.18 -13.03
C LYS A 61 2.20 -5.60 -13.06
N ALA A 62 2.76 -5.87 -14.25
CA ALA A 62 4.12 -6.32 -14.52
C ALA A 62 4.54 -7.56 -13.71
N GLY A 63 4.90 -7.37 -12.43
CA GLY A 63 5.29 -8.41 -11.48
C GLY A 63 4.85 -8.15 -10.04
N PHE A 64 3.89 -7.24 -9.83
CA PHE A 64 3.40 -6.91 -8.49
C PHE A 64 2.95 -8.17 -7.73
N ASN A 65 3.50 -8.34 -6.53
CA ASN A 65 3.06 -9.33 -5.55
C ASN A 65 2.86 -8.62 -4.20
N ILE A 66 1.63 -8.67 -3.69
CA ILE A 66 1.24 -8.06 -2.41
C ILE A 66 2.03 -8.63 -1.23
N GLU A 67 2.48 -9.89 -1.30
CA GLU A 67 3.32 -10.55 -0.29
C GLU A 67 4.69 -9.86 -0.10
N THR A 68 5.11 -9.06 -1.09
CA THR A 68 6.34 -8.25 -1.00
C THR A 68 6.19 -7.13 0.03
N TYR A 69 4.97 -6.59 0.15
CA TYR A 69 4.64 -5.48 1.04
C TYR A 69 4.04 -5.97 2.36
N TYR A 70 3.26 -7.05 2.30
CA TYR A 70 2.69 -7.74 3.46
C TYR A 70 3.32 -9.13 3.59
N PRO A 71 4.59 -9.23 4.02
CA PRO A 71 5.17 -10.52 4.29
C PRO A 71 4.45 -11.13 5.50
N ASP A 72 3.79 -12.28 5.31
CA ASP A 72 3.27 -13.07 6.43
C ASP A 72 4.40 -13.29 7.44
N PRO A 73 4.35 -12.72 8.67
CA PRO A 73 5.31 -13.12 9.67
C PRO A 73 4.96 -14.57 10.01
N PRO A 74 5.89 -15.53 9.90
CA PRO A 74 5.68 -16.80 10.56
C PRO A 74 5.38 -16.46 12.02
N ILE A 75 4.22 -16.87 12.54
CA ILE A 75 3.88 -16.73 13.96
C ILE A 75 5.00 -17.33 14.84
N SER A 76 5.77 -18.27 14.28
CA SER A 76 6.99 -18.84 14.84
C SER A 76 8.19 -17.87 14.98
N THR A 77 8.30 -16.83 14.16
CA THR A 77 9.32 -15.78 14.26
C THR A 77 8.96 -14.71 15.28
N LEU A 78 7.68 -14.35 15.44
CA LEU A 78 7.27 -13.35 16.44
C LEU A 78 7.66 -13.75 17.87
N PHE A 79 7.54 -15.04 18.22
CA PHE A 79 8.03 -15.59 19.49
C PHE A 79 9.54 -15.88 19.54
N LYS A 80 10.21 -16.06 18.40
CA LYS A 80 11.69 -16.21 18.34
C LYS A 80 12.43 -14.86 18.32
N ASN A 81 11.76 -13.77 17.95
CA ASN A 81 12.35 -12.45 17.75
C ASN A 81 12.51 -11.62 19.03
N LEU A 82 12.01 -12.09 20.18
CA LEU A 82 12.32 -11.44 21.47
C LEU A 82 13.82 -11.60 21.85
N PHE A 83 14.55 -12.51 21.20
CA PHE A 83 15.96 -12.82 21.50
C PHE A 83 16.94 -12.60 20.33
N ARG A 84 16.48 -12.16 19.15
CA ARG A 84 17.37 -11.87 18.00
C ARG A 84 17.31 -10.40 17.64
N ARG A 85 18.50 -9.78 17.62
CA ARG A 85 18.74 -8.39 17.25
C ARG A 85 17.98 -8.06 15.96
N GLU A 86 17.29 -6.92 15.96
CA GLU A 86 16.46 -6.31 14.89
C GLU A 86 17.08 -6.24 13.47
N LYS A 87 18.31 -6.71 13.26
CA LYS A 87 19.15 -6.31 12.13
C LYS A 87 19.08 -7.16 10.87
N ASP A 88 18.34 -8.27 10.89
CA ASP A 88 18.36 -9.26 9.79
C ASP A 88 16.99 -9.54 9.17
N LEU A 89 15.94 -8.79 9.53
CA LEU A 89 14.69 -8.86 8.78
C LEU A 89 14.86 -7.98 7.54
N PRO A 90 14.61 -8.49 6.32
CA PRO A 90 14.44 -7.61 5.17
C PRO A 90 13.29 -6.67 5.52
N GLU A 91 13.61 -5.39 5.71
CA GLU A 91 12.61 -4.34 5.87
C GLU A 91 11.72 -4.40 4.64
N ALA A 92 10.41 -4.63 4.84
CA ALA A 92 9.49 -4.65 3.72
C ALA A 92 9.64 -3.31 2.97
N PRO A 93 9.68 -3.30 1.63
CA PRO A 93 9.70 -2.04 0.91
C PRO A 93 8.49 -1.21 1.32
N ALA A 94 8.67 0.10 1.51
CA ALA A 94 7.56 0.99 1.82
C ALA A 94 6.44 0.81 0.78
N PHE A 95 5.17 0.83 1.21
CA PHE A 95 4.02 0.65 0.33
C PHE A 95 3.19 1.93 0.30
N THR A 96 3.74 2.96 -0.33
CA THR A 96 3.21 4.33 -0.24
C THR A 96 2.22 4.67 -1.36
N VAL A 97 1.32 5.61 -1.10
CA VAL A 97 0.40 6.16 -2.11
C VAL A 97 1.17 6.78 -3.30
N ASN A 98 2.35 7.34 -3.07
CA ASN A 98 3.19 7.90 -4.12
C ASN A 98 3.63 6.84 -5.14
N MET A 99 3.85 5.59 -4.72
CA MET A 99 4.19 4.51 -5.64
C MET A 99 3.04 4.20 -6.61
N LEU A 100 1.79 4.28 -6.13
CA LEU A 100 0.60 4.14 -6.98
C LEU A 100 0.53 5.32 -7.96
N ILE A 101 0.75 6.55 -7.48
CA ILE A 101 0.75 7.75 -8.31
C ILE A 101 1.78 7.66 -9.44
N GLU A 102 3.03 7.34 -9.12
CA GLU A 102 4.11 7.24 -10.12
C GLU A 102 3.88 6.08 -11.09
N SER A 103 3.38 4.94 -10.61
CA SER A 103 3.03 3.81 -11.47
C SER A 103 1.86 4.15 -12.40
N ALA A 104 0.86 4.91 -11.94
CA ALA A 104 -0.24 5.39 -12.76
C ALA A 104 0.19 6.42 -13.81
N LYS A 105 1.16 7.29 -13.48
CA LYS A 105 1.74 8.24 -14.45
C LYS A 105 2.43 7.54 -15.62
N VAL A 106 3.11 6.42 -15.35
CA VAL A 106 3.85 5.64 -16.36
C VAL A 106 2.98 4.57 -17.02
N GLY A 107 1.88 4.16 -16.40
CA GLY A 107 1.00 3.09 -16.87
C GLY A 107 1.55 1.68 -16.64
N ARG A 108 2.51 1.52 -15.72
CA ARG A 108 3.06 0.22 -15.31
C ARG A 108 3.53 0.28 -13.86
N TRP A 109 3.47 -0.84 -13.16
CA TRP A 109 4.06 -0.98 -11.84
C TRP A 109 5.58 -0.89 -11.91
N LEU A 110 6.18 -0.01 -11.09
CA LEU A 110 7.62 0.31 -11.16
C LEU A 110 8.47 -0.36 -10.07
N TYR A 111 7.85 -1.03 -9.11
CA TYR A 111 8.47 -1.42 -7.84
C TYR A 111 8.53 -2.93 -7.63
#